data_AF-A0A535SGC1-F1
#
_entry.id   AF-A0A535SGC1-F1
#
_cell.length_a   1.000
_cell.length_b   1.000
_cell.length_c   1.000
_cell.angle_alpha   90.00
_cell.angle_beta   90.00
_cell.angle_gamma   90.00
#
_symmetry.space_group_name_H-M   'P 1'
#
loop_
_entity.id
_entity.type
_entity.pdbx_description
1 polymer ?
#
loop_
_entity_poly.entity_id
_entity_poly.type
_entity_poly.pdbx_seq_one_letter_code
_entity_poly.pdbx_strand_id
1 'polypeptide(L)'
;MLDALYRIVEFRHLFTERELVALHFAEIMTTGARDVDESLWDELQAHFDDGEIVELATVIGLFNFFNRFADALQILPTSDSVVKE
;
A
#
# COMPACT_ATOMS: atom_id res chain seq x y z
N MET A 1 6.19 8.14 -3.09
CA MET A 1 5.15 7.14 -2.74
C MET A 1 3.81 7.49 -3.38
N LEU A 2 3.28 8.71 -3.19
CA LEU A 2 2.10 9.20 -3.92
C LEU A 2 2.24 9.12 -5.45
N ASP A 3 3.41 9.48 -6.01
CA ASP A 3 3.67 9.34 -7.47
C ASP A 3 3.64 7.89 -7.99
N ALA A 4 3.91 6.90 -7.13
CA ALA A 4 3.85 5.49 -7.51
C ALA A 4 2.39 5.00 -7.52
N LEU A 5 1.60 5.45 -6.54
CA LEU A 5 0.15 5.20 -6.46
C LEU A 5 -0.61 5.83 -7.63
N TYR A 6 -0.28 7.07 -8.02
CA TYR A 6 -0.89 7.72 -9.19
C TYR A 6 -0.70 6.94 -10.50
N ARG A 7 0.41 6.21 -10.65
CA ARG A 7 0.66 5.37 -11.84
C ARG A 7 -0.12 4.07 -11.86
N ILE A 8 -0.73 3.65 -10.75
CA ILE A 8 -1.55 2.42 -10.73
C ILE A 8 -2.74 2.56 -11.68
N VAL A 9 -3.29 3.76 -11.86
CA VAL A 9 -4.38 4.00 -12.81
C VAL A 9 -3.95 3.68 -14.25
N GLU A 10 -2.72 4.03 -14.63
CA GLU A 10 -2.17 3.73 -15.97
C GLU A 10 -1.93 2.22 -16.18
N PHE A 11 -1.56 1.52 -15.12
CA PHE A 11 -1.23 0.09 -15.15
C PHE A 11 -2.33 -0.82 -14.59
N ARG A 12 -3.56 -0.31 -14.40
CA ARG A 12 -4.68 -1.06 -13.80
C ARG A 12 -4.91 -2.42 -14.44
N HIS A 13 -4.70 -2.49 -15.76
CA HIS A 13 -4.86 -3.71 -16.57
C HIS A 13 -3.86 -4.83 -16.26
N LEU A 14 -2.78 -4.55 -15.51
CA LEU A 14 -1.80 -5.55 -15.07
C LEU A 14 -2.21 -6.28 -13.79
N PHE A 15 -3.27 -5.83 -13.13
CA PHE A 15 -3.70 -6.33 -11.82
C PHE A 15 -5.08 -6.96 -11.89
N THR A 16 -5.30 -7.96 -11.05
CA THR A 16 -6.62 -8.53 -10.77
C THR A 16 -7.45 -7.59 -9.89
N GLU A 17 -8.77 -7.76 -9.85
CA GLU A 17 -9.62 -6.95 -8.96
C GLU A 17 -9.22 -7.13 -7.47
N ARG A 18 -8.86 -8.35 -7.06
CA ARG A 18 -8.36 -8.61 -5.69
C ARG A 18 -7.10 -7.78 -5.39
N GLU A 19 -6.16 -7.70 -6.32
CA GLU A 19 -4.94 -6.89 -6.15
C GLU A 19 -5.24 -5.39 -6.16
N LEU A 20 -6.17 -4.94 -7.00
CA LEU A 20 -6.57 -3.53 -7.06
C LEU A 20 -7.25 -3.06 -5.77
N VAL A 21 -8.08 -3.90 -5.15
CA VAL A 21 -8.68 -3.62 -3.83
C VAL A 21 -7.60 -3.52 -2.75
N ALA A 22 -6.61 -4.43 -2.75
CA ALA A 22 -5.49 -4.34 -1.81
C ALA A 22 -4.64 -3.06 -2.02
N LEU A 23 -4.42 -2.64 -3.27
CA LEU A 23 -3.72 -1.40 -3.61
C LEU A 23 -4.51 -0.17 -3.17
N HIS A 24 -5.83 -0.16 -3.35
CA HIS A 24 -6.71 0.91 -2.86
C HIS A 24 -6.68 0.99 -1.33
N PHE A 25 -6.74 -0.14 -0.63
CA PHE A 25 -6.60 -0.17 0.82
C PHE A 25 -5.23 0.35 1.29
N ALA A 26 -4.15 -0.05 0.61
CA ALA A 26 -2.80 0.46 0.88
C ALA A 26 -2.69 1.97 0.67
N GLU A 27 -3.35 2.53 -0.35
CA GLU A 27 -3.43 3.97 -0.58
C GLU A 27 -4.04 4.70 0.62
N ILE A 28 -5.25 4.30 1.01
CA ILE A 28 -6.00 4.95 2.08
C ILE A 28 -5.27 4.81 3.42
N MET A 29 -4.76 3.62 3.76
CA MET A 29 -3.96 3.42 4.97
C MET A 29 -2.70 4.31 5.04
N THR A 30 -2.18 4.72 3.89
CA THR A 30 -0.95 5.50 3.78
C THR A 30 -1.20 7.01 3.81
N THR A 31 -2.28 7.48 3.18
CA THR A 31 -2.60 8.90 3.05
C THR A 31 -3.53 9.40 4.16
N GLY A 32 -4.43 8.54 4.65
CA GLY A 32 -5.47 8.89 5.62
C GLY A 32 -6.16 7.66 6.17
N ALA A 33 -5.50 6.89 7.03
CA ALA A 33 -6.05 5.61 7.54
C ALA A 33 -7.41 5.73 8.28
N ARG A 34 -7.85 6.94 8.65
CA ARG A 34 -9.17 7.18 9.23
C ARG A 34 -10.30 7.18 8.18
N ASP A 35 -9.93 7.24 6.91
CA ASP A 35 -10.85 7.35 5.78
C ASP A 35 -11.18 5.97 5.16
N VAL A 36 -10.77 4.88 5.82
CA VAL A 36 -11.25 3.53 5.48
C VAL A 36 -12.73 3.47 5.85
N ASP A 37 -13.58 3.56 4.85
CA ASP A 37 -15.04 3.57 5.00
C ASP A 37 -15.66 2.16 4.86
N GLU A 38 -16.97 2.08 5.09
CA GLU A 38 -17.71 0.81 4.98
C GLU A 38 -17.68 0.25 3.56
N SER A 39 -17.63 1.10 2.52
CA SER A 39 -17.60 0.64 1.13
C SER A 39 -16.30 -0.09 0.81
N LEU A 40 -15.16 0.47 1.22
CA LEU A 40 -13.86 -0.17 1.07
C LEU A 40 -13.75 -1.44 1.94
N TRP A 41 -14.37 -1.42 3.12
CA TRP A 41 -14.41 -2.61 3.97
C TRP A 41 -15.19 -3.76 3.31
N ASP A 42 -16.35 -3.46 2.70
CA ASP A 42 -17.15 -4.44 1.97
C ASP A 42 -16.37 -5.01 0.76
N GLU A 43 -15.65 -4.16 0.01
CA GLU A 43 -14.78 -4.60 -1.09
C GLU A 43 -13.66 -5.54 -0.59
N LEU A 44 -13.04 -5.22 0.55
CA LEU A 44 -12.03 -6.08 1.16
C LEU A 44 -12.61 -7.44 1.54
N GLN A 45 -13.76 -7.49 2.23
CA GLN A 45 -14.39 -8.74 2.64
C GLN A 45 -14.91 -9.58 1.46
N ALA A 46 -15.17 -8.96 0.30
CA ALA A 46 -15.53 -9.70 -0.92
C ALA A 46 -14.35 -10.48 -1.52
N HIS A 47 -13.10 -10.07 -1.22
CA HIS A 47 -11.90 -10.63 -1.83
C HIS A 47 -10.96 -11.31 -0.85
N PHE A 48 -11.00 -10.95 0.43
CA PHE A 48 -10.07 -11.37 1.47
C PHE A 48 -10.84 -11.84 2.71
N ASP A 49 -10.30 -12.84 3.40
CA ASP A 49 -10.80 -13.17 4.74
C ASP A 49 -10.24 -12.22 5.82
N ASP A 50 -10.81 -12.27 7.03
CA ASP A 50 -10.41 -11.40 8.13
C ASP A 50 -8.92 -11.52 8.48
N GLY A 51 -8.32 -12.71 8.34
CA GLY A 51 -6.90 -12.93 8.58
C GLY A 51 -6.03 -12.27 7.52
N GLU A 52 -6.41 -12.42 6.25
CA GLU A 52 -5.73 -11.79 5.12
C GLU A 52 -5.81 -10.25 5.21
N ILE A 53 -6.94 -9.68 5.65
CA ILE A 53 -7.08 -8.22 5.85
C ILE A 53 -6.13 -7.74 6.96
N VAL A 54 -6.03 -8.48 8.06
CA VAL A 54 -5.08 -8.17 9.15
C VAL A 54 -3.64 -8.23 8.66
N GLU A 55 -3.29 -9.23 7.84
CA GLU A 55 -1.95 -9.34 7.25
C GLU A 55 -1.64 -8.17 6.31
N LEU A 56 -2.59 -7.80 5.43
CA LEU A 56 -2.47 -6.62 4.57
C LEU A 56 -2.20 -5.37 5.41
N ALA A 57 -3.04 -5.10 6.40
CA ALA A 57 -2.91 -3.93 7.27
C ALA A 57 -1.56 -3.91 8.02
N THR A 58 -1.09 -5.09 8.44
CA THR A 58 0.19 -5.23 9.13
C THR A 58 1.36 -4.88 8.22
N VAL A 59 1.40 -5.44 7.00
CA VAL A 59 2.48 -5.18 6.04
C VAL A 59 2.49 -3.72 5.61
N ILE A 60 1.32 -3.16 5.27
CA ILE A 60 1.18 -1.74 4.90
C ILE A 60 1.65 -0.85 6.05
N GLY A 61 1.19 -1.11 7.28
CA GLY A 61 1.57 -0.36 8.47
C GLY A 61 3.07 -0.42 8.76
N LEU A 62 3.69 -1.59 8.59
CA LEU A 62 5.13 -1.79 8.79
C LEU A 62 5.97 -0.94 7.81
N PHE A 63 5.60 -0.93 6.53
CA PHE A 63 6.28 -0.09 5.54
C PHE A 63 6.04 1.40 5.77
N ASN A 64 4.83 1.80 6.17
CA ASN A 64 4.55 3.19 6.55
C ASN A 64 5.41 3.64 7.75
N PHE A 65 5.61 2.76 8.73
CA PHE A 65 6.54 3.02 9.82
C PHE A 65 7.98 3.18 9.33
N PHE A 66 8.50 2.23 8.55
CA PHE A 66 9.90 2.28 8.10
C PHE A 66 10.18 3.46 7.18
N ASN A 67 9.25 3.82 6.28
CA ASN A 67 9.38 4.98 5.41
C ASN A 67 9.53 6.26 6.26
N ARG A 68 8.64 6.45 7.24
CA ARG A 68 8.68 7.63 8.13
C ARG A 68 9.92 7.63 9.02
N PHE A 69 10.32 6.47 9.52
CA PHE A 69 11.52 6.30 10.33
C PHE A 69 12.79 6.65 9.53
N ALA A 70 12.92 6.09 8.32
CA ALA A 70 14.05 6.33 7.44
C ALA A 70 14.12 7.80 7.01
N ASP A 71 13.00 8.39 6.62
CA ASP A 71 12.92 9.80 6.23
C ASP A 71 13.29 10.74 7.39
N ALA A 72 12.75 10.48 8.59
CA ALA A 72 13.05 11.29 9.77
C ALA A 72 14.52 11.23 10.20
N LEU A 73 15.18 10.10 9.96
CA LEU A 73 16.59 9.88 10.31
C LEU A 73 17.55 10.07 9.13
N GLN A 74 17.05 10.48 7.96
CA GLN A 74 17.82 10.67 6.72
C GLN A 74 18.63 9.41 6.33
N ILE A 75 18.03 8.24 6.53
CA ILE A 75 18.63 6.96 6.15
C ILE A 75 18.48 6.81 4.64
N LEU A 76 19.58 6.99 3.90
CA LEU A 76 19.58 6.85 2.46
C LEU A 76 19.74 5.37 2.05
N PRO A 77 19.11 4.94 0.94
CA PRO A 77 19.38 3.64 0.36
C PRO A 77 20.87 3.50 0.05
N THR A 78 21.43 2.30 0.25
CA THR A 78 22.79 2.01 -0.17
C THR A 78 22.90 2.02 -1.69
N SER A 79 24.06 2.40 -2.24
CA SER A 79 24.28 2.53 -3.69
C SER A 79 23.96 1.27 -4.49
N ASP A 80 23.98 0.10 -3.83
CA ASP A 80 23.75 -1.21 -4.45
C ASP A 80 22.25 -1.56 -4.57
N SER A 81 21.35 -0.81 -3.91
CA SER A 81 19.90 -1.01 -4.02
C SER A 81 19.28 -0.24 -5.20
N VAL A 82 20.07 0.55 -5.93
CA VAL A 82 19.63 1.12 -7.21
C VAL A 82 19.66 0.00 -8.24
N VAL A 83 18.48 -0.49 -8.62
CA VAL A 83 18.34 -1.41 -9.76
C VAL A 83 19.01 -0.73 -10.95
N LYS A 84 20.13 -1.30 -11.41
CA LYS A 84 20.74 -0.88 -12.69
C LYS A 84 19.74 -1.24 -13.78
N GLU A 85 19.26 -0.22 -14.48
CA GLU A 85 18.47 -0.35 -15.71
C GLU A 85 19.18 -1.21 -16.76
#